data_AF-A0A0Q8RIY1-F1
#
_entry.id   AF-A0A0Q8RIY1-F1
#
_cell.length_a   1.000
_cell.length_b   1.000
_cell.length_c   1.000
_cell.angle_alpha   90.00
_cell.angle_beta   90.00
_cell.angle_gamma   90.00
#
_symmetry.space_group_name_H-M   'P 1'
#
loop_
_entity.id
_entity.type
_entity.pdbx_description
1 polymer ?
#
loop_
_entity_poly.entity_id
_entity_poly.type
_entity_poly.pdbx_seq_one_letter_code
_entity_poly.pdbx_strand_id
1 'polypeptide(L)' 'MSAADKRAIDAAVASFVETYPGDVPMVDLRCYVREKTGLDISGPVLAHPLKRLGYRRDGERKIDTCPGKTVFYTRRP' A
#
# COMPACT_ATOMS: atom_id res chain seq x y z
N MET A 1 -14.98 -10.52 2.46
CA MET A 1 -13.55 -10.62 2.81
C MET A 1 -13.45 -11.26 4.19
N SER A 2 -12.72 -12.37 4.29
CA SER A 2 -12.61 -13.16 5.51
C SER A 2 -11.67 -12.48 6.53
N ALA A 3 -11.68 -12.95 7.78
CA ALA A 3 -10.71 -12.51 8.78
C ALA A 3 -9.27 -12.93 8.42
N ALA A 4 -9.10 -14.06 7.71
CA ALA A 4 -7.80 -14.53 7.24
C ALA A 4 -7.25 -13.60 6.16
N ASP A 5 -8.08 -13.18 5.20
CA ASP A 5 -7.70 -12.25 4.13
C ASP A 5 -7.20 -10.92 4.71
N LYS A 6 -7.92 -10.39 5.72
CA LYS A 6 -7.52 -9.16 6.41
C LYS A 6 -6.13 -9.28 7.04
N ARG A 7 -5.84 -10.41 7.70
CA ARG A 7 -4.53 -10.66 8.30
C ARG A 7 -3.43 -10.80 7.26
N ALA A 8 -3.70 -11.47 6.14
CA ALA A 8 -2.76 -11.61 5.03
C ALA A 8 -2.43 -10.25 4.40
N ILE A 9 -3.44 -9.40 4.17
CA ILE A 9 -3.25 -8.03 3.66
C ILE A 9 -2.43 -7.20 4.65
N ASP A 10 -2.76 -7.23 5.94
CA ASP A 10 -2.04 -6.49 6.97
C ASP A 10 -0.56 -6.89 7.03
N ALA A 11 -0.27 -8.19 6.97
CA ALA A 11 1.09 -8.73 6.95
C ALA A 11 1.84 -8.34 5.66
N ALA A 12 1.18 -8.39 4.50
CA ALA A 12 1.79 -8.00 3.23
C ALA A 12 2.10 -6.49 3.19
N VAL A 13 1.23 -5.64 3.73
CA VAL A 13 1.47 -4.19 3.83
C VAL A 13 2.63 -3.88 4.77
N ALA A 14 2.71 -4.55 5.92
CA ALA A 14 3.84 -4.41 6.84
C ALA A 14 5.16 -4.82 6.17
N SER A 15 5.19 -5.99 5.52
CA SER A 15 6.35 -6.46 4.78
C SER A 15 6.78 -5.50 3.67
N PHE A 16 5.83 -4.87 2.96
CA PHE A 16 6.15 -3.89 1.93
C PHE A 16 6.90 -2.69 2.51
N VAL A 17 6.39 -2.09 3.60
CA VAL A 17 7.00 -0.88 4.18
C VAL A 17 8.32 -1.16 4.91
N GLU A 18 8.55 -2.40 5.35
CA GLU A 18 9.84 -2.85 5.88
C GLU A 18 10.87 -3.05 4.75
N THR A 19 10.44 -3.56 3.60
CA THR A 19 11.31 -3.83 2.44
C THR A 19 11.65 -2.55 1.67
N TYR A 20 10.67 -1.64 1.54
CA TYR A 20 10.77 -0.39 0.79
C TYR A 20 10.56 0.81 1.74
N PRO A 21 11.61 1.23 2.48
CA PRO A 21 11.49 2.37 3.37
C PRO A 21 11.31 3.67 2.57
N GLY A 22 10.29 4.45 2.93
CA GLY A 22 10.06 5.77 2.34
C GLY A 22 8.61 5.99 1.94
N ASP A 23 8.42 6.71 0.84
CA ASP A 23 7.10 6.97 0.28
C ASP A 23 6.50 5.69 -0.29
N VAL A 24 5.22 5.47 -0.02
CA VAL A 24 4.47 4.29 -0.47
C VAL A 24 3.56 4.68 -1.64
N PRO A 25 3.88 4.31 -2.87
CA PRO A 25 2.99 4.48 -4.02
C PRO A 25 1.89 3.42 -3.94
N MET A 26 0.62 3.83 -3.98
CA MET A 26 -0.51 2.91 -3.80
C MET A 26 -0.62 1.85 -4.89
N VAL A 27 -0.11 2.15 -6.09
CA VAL A 27 -0.08 1.20 -7.20
C VAL A 27 0.91 0.08 -6.93
N ASP A 28 2.11 0.41 -6.45
CA ASP A 28 3.15 -0.57 -6.13
C ASP A 28 2.73 -1.44 -4.95
N LEU A 29 2.13 -0.83 -3.92
CA LEU A 29 1.58 -1.57 -2.79
C LEU A 29 0.48 -2.55 -3.23
N ARG A 30 -0.42 -2.12 -4.13
CA ARG A 30 -1.49 -2.99 -4.65
C ARG A 30 -0.92 -4.17 -5.43
N CYS A 31 0.06 -3.92 -6.30
CA CYS A 31 0.75 -4.97 -7.05
C CYS A 31 1.42 -5.97 -6.09
N TYR A 32 2.18 -5.47 -5.11
CA TYR A 32 2.86 -6.31 -4.13
C TYR A 32 1.89 -7.16 -3.31
N VAL A 33 0.81 -6.57 -2.80
CA VAL A 33 -0.19 -7.32 -2.02
C VAL A 33 -0.88 -8.37 -2.89
N ARG A 34 -1.20 -8.05 -4.14
CA ARG A 34 -1.78 -9.02 -5.09
C ARG A 34 -0.83 -10.19 -5.34
N GLU A 35 0.46 -9.93 -5.52
CA GLU A 35 1.48 -10.99 -5.71
C GLU A 35 1.63 -11.87 -4.47
N LYS A 36 1.59 -11.28 -3.27
CA LYS A 36 1.78 -12.03 -2.01
C LYS A 36 0.55 -12.81 -1.56
N THR A 37 -0.65 -12.29 -1.84
CA THR A 37 -1.90 -12.84 -1.28
C THR A 37 -2.83 -13.44 -2.33
N GLY A 38 -2.59 -13.18 -3.63
CA GLY A 38 -3.52 -13.52 -4.71
C GLY A 38 -4.78 -12.65 -4.75
N LEU A 39 -4.91 -11.66 -3.85
CA LEU A 39 -6.10 -10.82 -3.72
C LEU A 39 -5.93 -9.51 -4.48
N ASP A 40 -6.88 -9.17 -5.35
CA ASP A 40 -6.95 -7.83 -5.94
C ASP A 40 -7.78 -6.90 -5.05
N ILE A 41 -7.09 -5.98 -4.36
CA ILE A 41 -7.67 -5.16 -3.30
C ILE A 41 -7.64 -3.68 -3.71
N SER A 42 -8.75 -2.98 -3.42
CA SER A 42 -8.87 -1.56 -3.70
C SER A 42 -8.03 -0.69 -2.75
N GLY A 43 -7.63 0.49 -3.22
CA GLY A 43 -6.81 1.43 -2.46
C GLY A 43 -7.31 1.76 -1.05
N PRO A 44 -8.63 1.98 -0.80
CA PRO A 44 -9.14 2.28 0.54
C PRO A 44 -8.88 1.17 1.57
N VAL A 45 -8.90 -0.09 1.16
CA VAL A 45 -8.62 -1.23 2.07
C VAL A 45 -7.14 -1.28 2.42
N LEU A 46 -6.25 -1.06 1.45
CA LEU A 46 -4.80 -0.97 1.64
C LEU A 46 -4.37 0.26 2.45
N ALA A 47 -5.13 1.35 2.37
CA ALA A 47 -4.86 2.56 3.14
C ALA A 47 -5.07 2.37 4.65
N HIS A 48 -5.93 1.44 5.07
CA HIS A 48 -6.23 1.21 6.49
C HIS A 48 -5.02 0.70 7.29
N PRO A 49 -4.29 -0.35 6.88
CA PRO A 49 -3.05 -0.76 7.54
C PRO A 49 -1.96 0.31 7.47
N LEU A 50 -1.78 1.01 6.34
CA LEU A 50 -0.81 2.11 6.25
C LEU A 50 -1.03 3.19 7.31
N LYS A 51 -2.28 3.63 7.51
CA LYS A 51 -2.62 4.61 8.54
C LYS A 51 -2.32 4.12 9.95
N ARG A 52 -2.57 2.83 10.25
CA ARG A 52 -2.21 2.22 11.55
C ARG A 52 -0.70 2.19 11.77
N LEU A 53 0.10 2.07 10.70
CA LEU A 53 1.56 2.13 10.73
C LEU A 53 2.11 3.58 10.76
N GLY A 54 1.23 4.59 10.85
CA GLY A 54 1.61 6.00 10.94
C GLY A 54 1.76 6.73 9.60
N TYR A 55 1.46 6.07 8.48
CA TYR A 55 1.52 6.72 7.17
C TYR A 55 0.30 7.60 6.92
N ARG A 56 0.52 8.74 6.28
CA ARG A 56 -0.54 9.69 5.90
C ARG A 56 -0.59 9.86 4.39
N ARG A 57 -1.78 10.07 3.85
CA ARG A 57 -1.96 10.38 2.43
C ARG A 57 -1.32 11.74 2.15
N ASP A 58 -0.34 11.76 1.25
CA ASP A 58 0.42 12.96 0.91
C ASP A 58 -0.07 13.61 -0.40
N GLY A 59 -0.87 12.88 -1.19
CA GLY A 59 -1.50 13.40 -2.40
C GLY A 59 -1.41 12.40 -3.54
N GLU A 60 -1.65 12.88 -4.75
CA GLU A 60 -1.52 12.11 -5.99
C GLU A 60 -0.37 12.69 -6.80
N ARG A 61 0.64 11.87 -7.13
CA ARG A 61 1.79 12.29 -7.95
C ARG A 61 1.85 11.47 -9.22
N LYS A 62 2.39 12.08 -10.28
CA LYS A 62 2.68 11.38 -11.54
C LYS A 62 3.88 10.46 -11.30
N ILE A 63 3.84 9.26 -11.88
CA ILE A 63 4.98 8.34 -11.88
C ILE A 63 5.51 8.32 -13.31
N ASP A 64 6.80 8.56 -13.50
CA ASP A 64 7.38 8.56 -14.84
C ASP A 64 7.55 7.14 -15.40
N THR A 65 7.58 6.12 -14.54
CA THR A 65 7.79 4.71 -14.90
C THR A 65 6.52 3.98 -15.32
N CYS A 66 5.32 4.53 -15.05
CA CYS A 66 4.03 3.96 -15.44
C CYS A 66 3.08 5.08 -15.88
N PRO A 67 2.45 5.03 -17.07
CA PRO A 67 1.53 6.07 -17.51
C PRO A 67 0.34 6.16 -16.57
N GLY A 68 0.36 7.17 -15.70
CA GLY A 68 -0.68 7.39 -14.71
C GLY A 68 -0.23 8.31 -13.58
N LYS A 69 -1.18 8.56 -12.69
CA LYS A 69 -0.94 9.19 -11.40
C LYS A 69 -1.29 8.17 -10.31
N THR A 70 -0.55 8.17 -9.21
CA THR A 70 -0.88 7.33 -8.07
C THR A 70 -0.91 8.13 -6.79
N VAL A 71 -1.70 7.66 -5.84
CA VAL A 71 -1.72 8.21 -4.50
C VAL A 71 -0.50 7.74 -3.75
N PHE A 72 0.13 8.65 -3.00
CA PHE A 72 1.26 8.33 -2.16
C PHE A 72 0.90 8.46 -0.69
N TYR A 73 1.51 7.59 0.11
CA TYR A 73 1.46 7.61 1.56
C TYR A 73 2.87 7.80 2.11
N THR A 74 3.05 8.73 3.05
CA THR A 74 4.36 9.05 3.61
C THR A 74 4.31 8.97 5.13
N ARG A 75 5.41 8.55 5.73
CA ARG A 75 5.59 8.53 7.19
C ARG A 75 6.41 9.76 7.54
N ARG A 76 5.74 10.89 7.77
CA ARG A 76 6.41 12.10 8.25
C ARG A 76 6.96 11.83 9.67
N PRO A 77 8.16 12.34 10.00
CA PRO A 77 8.72 12.24 11.34
C PRO A 77 7.86 12.95 12.39
#